data_AF-A0A133QIZ3-F1
#
_entry.id   AF-A0A133QIZ3-F1
#
_cell.length_a   1.000
_cell.length_b   1.000
_cell.length_c   1.000
_cell.angle_alpha   90.00
_cell.angle_beta   90.00
_cell.angle_gamma   90.00
#
_symmetry.space_group_name_H-M   'P 1'
#
loop_
_entity.id
_entity.type
_entity.pdbx_description
1 polymer ?
#
loop_
_entity_poly.entity_id
_entity_poly.type
_entity_poly.pdbx_seq_one_letter_code
_entity_poly.pdbx_strand_id
1 'polypeptide(L)'
;MLKIPVFFAKPYCSADKPHIENINGLIRQYIPKGKSFDEISDDEIRQIQNQLNNRPRKKLGYKTPYEVFFSYICSCVALDTGMCANGIQVDIQSLYIK
;
A
#
# COMPACT_ATOMS: atom_id res chain seq x y z
N MET A 1 9.69 -0.11 21.25
CA MET A 1 9.88 -1.05 20.12
C MET A 1 8.64 -1.93 20.00
N LEU A 2 8.01 -1.98 18.83
CA LEU A 2 6.88 -2.88 18.57
C LEU A 2 7.41 -4.31 18.39
N LYS A 3 6.80 -5.30 19.05
CA LYS A 3 7.25 -6.71 19.04
C LYS A 3 6.79 -7.44 17.77
N ILE A 4 7.31 -7.05 16.62
CA ILE A 4 6.92 -7.59 15.30
C ILE A 4 8.11 -8.34 14.68
N PRO A 5 7.91 -9.56 14.14
CA PRO A 5 8.97 -10.30 13.46
C PRO A 5 9.41 -9.58 12.18
N VAL A 6 10.72 -9.53 11.93
CA VAL A 6 11.34 -8.90 10.75
C VAL A 6 11.90 -9.99 9.84
N PHE A 7 11.61 -9.88 8.54
CA PHE A 7 12.06 -10.82 7.52
C PHE A 7 12.87 -10.09 6.44
N PHE A 8 13.94 -10.72 5.95
CA PHE A 8 14.81 -10.17 4.91
C PHE A 8 14.79 -11.05 3.65
N ALA A 9 14.83 -10.40 2.49
CA ALA A 9 15.04 -11.07 1.21
C ALA A 9 16.51 -11.49 1.05
N LYS A 10 16.77 -12.52 0.25
CA LYS A 10 18.14 -12.95 -0.06
C LYS A 10 18.87 -11.85 -0.84
N PRO A 11 20.18 -11.65 -0.61
CA PRO A 11 20.98 -10.75 -1.43
C PRO A 11 20.87 -11.11 -2.91
N TYR A 12 20.76 -10.08 -3.76
CA TYR A 12 20.69 -10.22 -5.22
C TYR A 12 19.53 -11.09 -5.76
N CYS A 13 18.49 -11.34 -4.96
CA CYS A 13 17.28 -12.02 -5.40
C CYS A 13 16.11 -11.03 -5.50
N SER A 14 15.90 -10.44 -6.69
CA SER A 14 14.74 -9.58 -6.97
C SER A 14 13.41 -10.34 -6.87
N ALA A 15 13.43 -11.62 -7.24
CA ALA A 15 12.27 -12.51 -7.22
C ALA A 15 11.68 -12.77 -5.82
N ASP A 16 12.38 -12.40 -4.74
CA ASP A 16 11.85 -12.47 -3.38
C ASP A 16 10.87 -11.31 -3.07
N LYS A 17 10.85 -10.24 -3.89
CA LYS A 17 10.05 -9.03 -3.68
C LYS A 17 9.20 -8.61 -4.91
N PRO A 18 8.57 -9.53 -5.64
CA PRO A 18 7.95 -9.25 -6.94
C PRO A 18 6.77 -8.26 -6.82
N HIS A 19 6.06 -8.31 -5.70
CA HIS A 19 4.93 -7.41 -5.46
C HIS A 19 5.36 -5.98 -5.12
N ILE A 20 6.47 -5.82 -4.39
CA ILE A 20 7.03 -4.51 -4.05
C ILE A 20 7.53 -3.83 -5.33
N GLU A 21 8.22 -4.57 -6.20
CA GLU A 21 8.71 -4.04 -7.48
C GLU A 21 7.55 -3.56 -8.37
N ASN A 22 6.46 -4.31 -8.43
CA ASN A 22 5.26 -3.91 -9.17
C ASN A 22 4.61 -2.64 -8.59
N ILE A 23 4.50 -2.51 -7.26
CA ILE A 23 3.95 -1.31 -6.61
C ILE A 23 4.83 -0.10 -6.87
N ASN A 24 6.16 -0.25 -6.78
CA ASN A 24 7.10 0.82 -7.11
C ASN A 24 6.94 1.29 -8.56
N GLY A 25 6.72 0.37 -9.50
CA GLY A 25 6.41 0.72 -10.89
C GLY A 25 5.15 1.56 -11.04
N LEU A 26 4.11 1.28 -10.25
CA LEU A 26 2.86 2.05 -10.24
C LEU A 26 3.05 3.45 -9.63
N ILE A 27 3.81 3.57 -8.54
CA ILE A 27 4.14 4.87 -7.94
C ILE A 27 4.88 5.74 -8.94
N ARG A 28 5.80 5.15 -9.72
CA ARG A 28 6.56 5.86 -10.76
C ARG A 28 5.75 6.35 -11.95
N GLN A 29 4.48 5.96 -12.08
CA GLN A 29 3.54 6.58 -13.04
C GLN A 29 3.12 7.99 -12.60
N TYR A 30 3.16 8.26 -11.30
CA TYR A 30 2.79 9.55 -10.70
C TYR A 30 4.01 10.40 -10.34
N ILE A 31 5.10 9.74 -9.93
CA ILE A 31 6.34 10.40 -9.49
C ILE A 31 7.48 10.00 -10.44
N PRO A 32 7.74 10.79 -11.50
CA PRO A 32 8.73 10.43 -12.50
C PRO A 32 10.13 10.32 -11.88
N LYS A 33 11.01 9.57 -12.55
CA LYS A 33 12.42 9.50 -12.14
C LYS A 33 13.06 10.88 -12.25
N GLY A 34 13.89 11.23 -11.28
CA GLY A 34 14.58 12.53 -11.21
C GLY A 34 13.83 13.60 -10.41
N LYS A 35 12.54 13.42 -10.12
CA LYS A 35 11.83 14.27 -9.15
C LYS A 35 12.18 13.83 -7.73
N SER A 36 12.58 14.76 -6.86
CA SER A 36 12.77 14.46 -5.44
C SER A 36 11.43 14.22 -4.77
N PHE A 37 11.38 13.30 -3.81
CA PHE A 37 10.18 13.12 -2.98
C PHE A 37 9.99 14.28 -2.00
N ASP A 38 11.06 14.97 -1.63
CA ASP A 38 11.01 16.13 -0.73
C ASP A 38 10.30 17.34 -1.37
N GLU A 39 10.18 17.34 -2.71
CA GLU A 39 9.48 18.37 -3.49
C GLU A 39 7.98 18.08 -3.66
N ILE A 40 7.49 16.97 -3.09
CA ILE A 40 6.10 16.53 -3.21
C ILE A 40 5.41 16.81 -1.89
N SER A 41 4.31 17.55 -1.94
CA SER A 41 3.53 17.84 -0.75
C SER A 41 2.88 16.57 -0.18
N ASP A 42 2.66 16.55 1.13
CA ASP A 42 1.92 15.46 1.78
C ASP A 42 0.53 15.26 1.17
N ASP A 43 -0.11 16.32 0.71
CA ASP A 43 -1.42 16.25 0.06
C ASP A 43 -1.34 15.59 -1.32
N GLU A 44 -0.31 15.87 -2.13
CA GLU A 44 -0.05 15.13 -3.36
C GLU A 44 0.21 13.65 -3.07
N ILE A 45 1.00 13.34 -2.03
CA ILE A 45 1.25 11.95 -1.61
C ILE A 45 -0.07 11.27 -1.25
N ARG A 46 -0.93 11.90 -0.45
CA ARG A 46 -2.26 11.37 -0.08
C ARG A 46 -3.16 11.19 -1.31
N GLN A 47 -3.12 12.10 -2.27
CA GLN A 47 -3.87 11.94 -3.51
C GLN A 47 -3.39 10.72 -4.31
N ILE A 48 -2.07 10.52 -4.44
CA ILE A 48 -1.50 9.35 -5.11
C ILE A 48 -1.88 8.06 -4.37
N GLN A 49 -1.80 8.04 -3.04
CA GLN A 49 -2.26 6.94 -2.19
C GLN A 49 -3.71 6.58 -2.49
N ASN A 50 -4.60 7.58 -2.44
CA ASN A 50 -6.03 7.38 -2.66
C ASN A 50 -6.31 6.85 -4.06
N GLN A 51 -5.63 7.36 -5.09
CA GLN A 51 -5.76 6.86 -6.44
C GLN A 51 -5.28 5.41 -6.56
N LEU A 52 -4.12 5.07 -5.98
CA LEU A 52 -3.58 3.70 -6.05
C LEU A 52 -4.43 2.68 -5.31
N ASN A 53 -4.96 3.04 -4.14
CA ASN A 53 -5.81 2.20 -3.29
C ASN A 53 -7.21 2.00 -3.87
N ASN A 54 -7.74 3.00 -4.58
CA ASN A 54 -9.03 2.93 -5.27
C ASN A 54 -8.92 2.48 -6.74
N ARG A 55 -7.73 2.13 -7.23
CA ARG A 55 -7.54 1.66 -8.61
C ARG A 55 -7.97 0.20 -8.77
N PRO A 56 -8.98 -0.11 -9.61
CA PRO A 56 -9.38 -1.47 -9.93
C PRO A 56 -8.21 -2.33 -10.43
N ARG A 57 -8.08 -3.57 -9.94
CA ARG A 57 -7.02 -4.50 -10.36
C ARG A 57 -7.59 -5.75 -10.99
N LYS A 58 -7.13 -6.11 -12.19
CA LYS A 58 -7.51 -7.36 -12.87
C LYS A 58 -7.27 -8.60 -12.00
N LYS A 59 -6.14 -8.65 -11.27
CA LYS A 59 -5.81 -9.75 -10.34
C LYS A 59 -6.83 -9.91 -9.20
N LEU A 60 -7.57 -8.84 -8.86
CA LEU A 60 -8.60 -8.83 -7.82
C LEU A 60 -10.02 -8.94 -8.40
N GLY A 61 -10.16 -9.39 -9.66
CA GLY A 61 -11.46 -9.43 -10.32
C GLY A 61 -12.06 -8.03 -10.54
N TYR A 62 -11.20 -7.05 -10.83
CA TYR A 62 -11.55 -5.63 -10.97
C TYR A 62 -12.06 -4.94 -9.69
N LYS A 63 -11.92 -5.57 -8.52
CA LYS A 63 -12.04 -4.88 -7.23
C LYS A 63 -10.84 -3.99 -6.96
N THR A 64 -11.03 -3.01 -6.10
CA THR A 64 -9.95 -2.13 -5.62
C THR A 64 -9.20 -2.78 -4.47
N PRO A 65 -7.89 -2.49 -4.30
CA PRO A 65 -7.13 -2.90 -3.12
C PRO A 65 -7.83 -2.50 -1.81
N TYR A 66 -8.43 -1.31 -1.77
CA TYR A 66 -9.20 -0.82 -0.63
C TYR A 66 -10.36 -1.77 -0.29
N GLU A 67 -11.25 -2.07 -1.24
CA GLU A 67 -12.40 -2.97 -1.02
C GLU A 67 -11.97 -4.34 -0.51
N VAL A 68 -10.93 -4.92 -1.11
CA VAL A 68 -10.45 -6.25 -0.75
C VAL A 68 -9.82 -6.22 0.66
N PHE A 69 -8.99 -5.22 0.96
CA PHE A 69 -8.38 -5.07 2.28
C PHE A 69 -9.44 -4.96 3.39
N PHE A 70 -10.44 -4.09 3.22
CA PHE A 70 -11.51 -3.94 4.19
C PHE A 70 -12.42 -5.16 4.27
N SER A 71 -12.59 -5.92 3.18
CA SER A 71 -13.33 -7.19 3.25
C SER A 71 -12.64 -8.21 4.16
N TYR A 72 -11.30 -8.30 4.10
CA TYR A 72 -10.53 -9.19 4.97
C TYR A 72 -10.51 -8.70 6.42
N ILE A 73 -10.25 -7.41 6.66
CA ILE A 73 -10.25 -6.87 8.02
C ILE A 73 -11.63 -6.97 8.65
N CYS A 74 -12.70 -6.59 7.94
CA CYS A 74 -14.07 -6.68 8.46
C CYS A 74 -14.44 -8.14 8.76
N SER A 75 -13.99 -9.11 7.95
CA SER A 75 -14.19 -10.53 8.26
C SER A 75 -13.48 -10.99 9.56
N CYS A 76 -12.35 -10.36 9.91
CA CYS A 76 -11.62 -10.66 11.15
C CYS A 76 -12.14 -9.89 12.36
N VAL A 77 -12.59 -8.64 12.17
CA VAL A 77 -13.01 -7.72 13.25
C VAL A 77 -14.50 -7.90 13.62
N ALA A 78 -15.33 -8.38 12.68
CA ALA A 78 -16.74 -8.71 12.95
C ALA A 78 -16.92 -9.85 13.97
N LEU A 79 -15.85 -10.56 14.36
CA LEU A 79 -15.92 -11.55 15.42
C LEU A 79 -15.83 -10.93 16.83
N ASP A 80 -15.27 -9.72 16.99
CA ASP A 80 -15.00 -9.19 18.34
C ASP A 80 -15.55 -7.77 18.62
N THR A 81 -15.82 -6.91 17.63
CA THR A 81 -16.50 -5.63 17.92
C THR A 81 -17.34 -5.16 16.74
N GLY A 82 -18.63 -4.94 16.98
CA GLY A 82 -19.57 -4.38 16.00
C GLY A 82 -19.26 -2.93 15.66
N MET A 83 -18.28 -2.69 14.77
CA MET A 83 -17.98 -1.37 14.23
C MET A 83 -17.97 -1.40 12.71
N CYS A 84 -18.92 -0.66 12.15
CA CYS A 84 -19.03 -0.33 10.74
C CYS A 84 -17.86 0.54 10.27
N ALA A 85 -17.47 0.28 9.03
CA ALA A 85 -16.30 0.82 8.35
C ALA A 85 -16.20 2.35 8.42
N ASN A 86 -15.12 2.84 9.01
CA ASN A 86 -14.59 4.16 8.70
C ASN A 86 -13.09 4.03 8.38
N GLY A 87 -12.74 4.54 7.20
CA GLY A 87 -11.53 4.24 6.46
C GLY A 87 -10.23 4.40 7.25
N ILE A 88 -9.46 3.32 7.29
CA ILE A 88 -8.04 3.33 7.60
C ILE A 88 -7.27 3.51 6.27
N GLN A 89 -6.59 4.65 6.13
CA GLN A 89 -5.84 5.03 4.95
C GLN A 89 -4.49 4.30 4.94
N VAL A 90 -4.17 3.59 3.86
CA VAL A 90 -2.88 2.88 3.72
C VAL A 90 -1.81 3.91 3.36
N ASP A 91 -0.91 4.18 4.30
CA ASP A 91 0.06 5.26 4.22
C ASP A 91 1.34 4.85 3.46
N ILE A 92 1.57 5.50 2.31
CA ILE A 92 2.82 5.46 1.53
C ILE A 92 4.00 6.04 2.34
N GLN A 93 3.79 6.81 3.43
CA GLN A 93 4.90 7.16 4.33
C GLN A 93 5.55 5.91 4.95
N SER A 94 4.88 4.76 5.01
CA SER A 94 5.52 3.50 5.44
C SER A 94 6.53 2.94 4.43
N LEU A 95 6.59 3.46 3.19
CA LEU A 95 7.65 3.17 2.23
C LEU A 95 8.87 4.10 2.41
N TYR A 96 8.80 5.07 3.34
CA TYR A 96 9.86 6.01 3.68
C TYR A 96 10.80 5.52 4.79
N ILE A 97 10.77 4.23 5.13
CA ILE A 97 11.79 3.64 6.00
C ILE A 97 12.93 3.13 5.11
N LYS A 98 13.96 3.97 4.97
CA LYS A 98 15.33 3.52 4.66
C LYS A 98 15.85 2.60 5.77
#